data_AF-A0A5R8Y4P6-F1
#
_entry.id   AF-A0A5R8Y4P6-F1
#
_cell.length_a   1.000
_cell.length_b   1.000
_cell.length_c   1.000
_cell.angle_alpha   90.00
_cell.angle_beta   90.00
_cell.angle_gamma   90.00
#
_symmetry.space_group_name_H-M   'P 1'
#
loop_
_entity.id
_entity.type
_entity.pdbx_description
1 polymer ?
#
loop_
_entity_poly.entity_id
_entity_poly.type
_entity_poly.pdbx_seq_one_letter_code
_entity_poly.pdbx_strand_id
1 'polypeptide(L)' 'MTHAELLEWQEYYDLEPFPADRQEYQLAVISQILAASVGADKKTEDFLISHKKKVKPKDNKRLEENIKKIFGVK' A
#
# COMPACT_ATOMS: atom_id res chain seq x y z
N MET A 1 -35.41 -6.86 -7.11
CA MET A 1 -34.46 -5.81 -7.51
C MET A 1 -34.98 -5.21 -8.80
N THR A 2 -35.46 -3.98 -8.75
CA THR A 2 -35.96 -3.26 -9.93
C THR A 2 -34.79 -2.68 -10.72
N HIS A 3 -35.01 -2.32 -11.98
CA HIS A 3 -33.97 -1.73 -12.82
C HIS A 3 -33.47 -0.37 -12.27
N ALA A 4 -34.36 0.39 -11.64
CA ALA A 4 -34.03 1.64 -10.97
C ALA A 4 -33.12 1.40 -9.76
N GLU A 5 -33.45 0.43 -8.90
CA GLU A 5 -32.59 0.05 -7.76
C GLU A 5 -31.19 -0.37 -8.25
N LEU A 6 -31.10 -1.13 -9.34
CA LEU A 6 -29.80 -1.56 -9.89
C LEU A 6 -28.93 -0.36 -10.31
N LEU A 7 -29.52 0.66 -10.94
CA LEU A 7 -28.82 1.87 -11.37
C LEU A 7 -28.35 2.72 -10.18
N GLU A 8 -29.18 2.85 -9.15
CA GLU A 8 -28.81 3.56 -7.91
C GLU A 8 -27.62 2.88 -7.21
N TRP A 9 -27.62 1.54 -7.14
CA TRP A 9 -26.47 0.79 -6.61
C TRP A 9 -25.22 1.00 -7.47
N GLN A 10 -25.36 1.04 -8.78
CA GLN A 10 -24.23 1.24 -9.69
C GLN A 10 -23.60 2.63 -9.52
N GLU A 11 -24.42 3.69 -9.44
CA GLU A 11 -23.94 5.04 -9.13
C GLU A 11 -23.30 5.13 -7.74
N TYR A 12 -23.88 4.45 -6.74
CA TYR A 12 -23.32 4.38 -5.40
C TYR A 12 -21.91 3.75 -5.40
N TYR A 13 -21.72 2.65 -6.12
CA TYR A 13 -20.41 1.98 -6.23
C TYR A 13 -19.35 2.81 -6.99
N ASP A 14 -19.78 3.69 -7.91
CA ASP A 14 -18.87 4.58 -8.65
C ASP A 14 -18.44 5.81 -7.85
N LEU A 15 -19.27 6.25 -6.88
CA LEU A 15 -18.99 7.42 -6.04
C LEU A 15 -18.09 7.10 -4.83
N GLU A 16 -18.17 5.88 -4.31
CA GLU A 16 -17.43 5.49 -3.11
C GLU A 16 -15.98 5.11 -3.47
N PRO A 17 -14.95 5.56 -2.71
CA PRO A 17 -13.53 5.35 -3.05
C PRO A 17 -13.06 3.89 -2.93
N PHE A 18 -13.98 2.92 -2.95
CA PHE A 18 -13.67 1.49 -2.95
C PHE A 18 -12.64 1.06 -3.98
N PRO A 19 -12.60 1.59 -5.22
CA PRO A 19 -11.58 1.18 -6.18
C PRO A 19 -10.17 1.57 -5.71
N ALA A 20 -10.01 2.77 -5.14
CA ALA A 20 -8.73 3.27 -4.66
C ALA A 20 -8.27 2.51 -3.40
N ASP A 21 -9.17 2.33 -2.42
CA ASP A 21 -8.89 1.60 -1.19
C ASP A 21 -8.57 0.12 -1.48
N ARG A 22 -9.29 -0.49 -2.43
CA ARG A 22 -9.04 -1.86 -2.89
C ARG A 22 -7.69 -1.99 -3.56
N GLN A 23 -7.31 -1.05 -4.43
CA GLN A 23 -6.00 -1.07 -5.09
C GLN A 23 -4.86 -0.94 -4.08
N GLU A 24 -5.02 -0.06 -3.08
CA GLU A 24 -4.05 0.09 -2.01
C GLU A 24 -3.88 -1.21 -1.21
N TYR A 25 -4.99 -1.83 -0.80
CA TYR A 25 -4.95 -3.09 -0.07
C TYR A 25 -4.28 -4.21 -0.90
N GLN A 26 -4.60 -4.31 -2.19
CA GLN A 26 -3.98 -5.27 -3.10
C GLN A 26 -2.47 -5.06 -3.23
N LEU A 27 -2.03 -3.81 -3.36
CA LEU A 27 -0.61 -3.45 -3.40
C LEU A 27 0.10 -3.81 -2.09
N ALA A 28 -0.55 -3.60 -0.95
CA ALA A 28 0.01 -3.94 0.36
C ALA A 28 0.20 -5.45 0.52
N VAL A 29 -0.74 -6.27 0.05
CA VAL A 29 -0.64 -7.74 0.06
C VAL A 29 0.50 -8.22 -0.86
N ILE A 30 0.59 -7.68 -2.08
CA ILE A 30 1.68 -8.02 -3.02
C ILE A 30 3.03 -7.67 -2.39
N SER A 31 3.14 -6.51 -1.76
CA SER A 31 4.36 -6.05 -1.10
C SER A 31 4.77 -6.94 0.07
N GLN A 32 3.79 -7.44 0.84
CA GLN A 32 4.05 -8.42 1.90
C GLN A 32 4.59 -9.74 1.34
N ILE A 33 4.03 -10.26 0.25
CA ILE A 33 4.51 -11.49 -0.39
C ILE A 33 5.96 -11.31 -0.88
N LEU A 34 6.26 -10.16 -1.49
CA LEU A 34 7.62 -9.81 -1.90
C LEU A 34 8.57 -9.70 -0.69
N ALA A 35 8.14 -9.07 0.40
CA ALA A 35 8.93 -8.98 1.62
C ALA A 35 9.22 -10.35 2.23
N ALA A 36 8.22 -11.24 2.27
CA ALA A 36 8.39 -12.61 2.72
C ALA A 36 9.39 -13.39 1.85
N SER A 37 9.39 -13.16 0.53
CA SER A 37 10.34 -13.82 -0.39
C SER A 37 11.81 -13.47 -0.13
N VAL A 38 12.08 -12.29 0.44
CA VAL A 38 13.44 -11.84 0.83
C VAL A 38 13.74 -12.07 2.32
N GLY A 39 12.88 -12.79 3.04
CA GLY A 39 13.05 -13.11 4.46
C GLY A 39 12.70 -11.98 5.42
N ALA A 40 11.98 -10.94 4.96
CA ALA A 40 11.51 -9.86 5.81
C ALA A 40 10.11 -10.16 6.37
N ASP A 41 10.02 -10.25 7.70
CA ASP A 41 8.74 -10.41 8.40
C ASP A 41 8.06 -9.05 8.57
N LYS A 42 7.31 -8.65 7.55
CA LYS A 42 6.52 -7.40 7.52
C LYS A 42 5.03 -7.72 7.44
N LYS A 43 4.23 -6.92 8.15
CA LYS A 43 2.76 -7.04 8.08
C LYS A 43 2.23 -6.22 6.91
N THR A 44 1.08 -6.62 6.37
CA THR A 44 0.38 -5.90 5.30
C THR A 44 0.17 -4.42 5.65
N GLU A 45 -0.16 -4.14 6.92
CA GLU A 45 -0.36 -2.79 7.45
C GLU A 45 0.86 -1.87 7.29
N ASP A 46 2.08 -2.42 7.26
CA ASP A 46 3.31 -1.62 7.07
C ASP A 46 3.46 -1.13 5.62
N PHE A 47 2.66 -1.63 4.69
CA PHE A 47 2.67 -1.26 3.27
C PHE A 47 1.46 -0.41 2.85
N LEU A 48 0.53 -0.11 3.76
CA LEU A 48 -0.59 0.79 3.49
C LEU A 48 -0.08 2.24 3.40
N ILE A 49 -0.33 2.89 2.27
CA ILE A 49 0.16 4.26 1.98
C ILE A 49 -0.69 5.29 2.74
N SER A 50 -1.98 5.04 2.93
CA SER A 50 -2.92 5.82 3.74
C SER A 50 -2.50 5.86 5.19
N HIS A 51 -1.96 4.75 5.70
CA HIS A 51 -1.31 4.66 7.00
C HIS A 51 0.15 5.13 6.93
N LYS A 52 0.39 6.37 6.47
CA LYS A 52 1.73 6.99 6.64
C LYS A 52 2.02 7.11 8.14
N LYS A 53 2.70 6.11 8.72
CA LYS A 53 3.51 6.33 9.92
C LYS A 53 4.42 7.49 9.56
N LYS A 54 4.30 8.63 10.27
CA LYS A 54 5.18 9.77 10.09
C LYS A 54 6.62 9.26 10.23
N VAL A 55 7.31 9.09 9.10
CA VAL A 55 8.69 8.62 9.07
C VAL A 55 9.47 9.65 9.87
N LYS A 56 10.02 9.24 11.02
CA LYS A 56 10.84 10.14 11.81
C LYS A 56 12.08 10.45 10.97
N PRO A 57 12.55 11.70 10.91
CA PRO A 57 13.68 12.07 10.05
C PRO A 57 14.98 11.29 10.30
N LYS A 58 15.10 10.59 11.44
CA LYS A 58 16.20 9.67 11.74
C LYS A 58 16.19 8.38 10.89
N ASP A 59 15.03 7.91 10.45
CA ASP A 59 14.91 6.67 9.67
C ASP A 59 15.28 6.88 8.20
N ASN A 60 15.07 8.09 7.66
CA ASN A 60 15.49 8.43 6.28
C ASN A 60 17.00 8.35 6.08
N LYS A 61 17.81 8.84 7.05
CA LYS A 61 19.27 8.77 6.95
C LYS A 61 19.78 7.32 6.91
N ARG A 62 19.18 6.44 7.71
CA ARG A 62 19.50 5.01 7.70
C ARG A 62 19.07 4.33 6.40
N LEU A 63 17.92 4.73 5.85
CA LEU A 63 17.43 4.19 4.58
C LEU A 63 18.36 4.58 3.42
N GLU A 64 18.77 5.86 3.35
CA GLU A 64 19.72 6.35 2.34
C GLU A 64 21.08 5.65 2.44
N GLU A 65 21.62 5.47 3.64
CA GLU A 65 22.86 4.72 3.86
C GLU A 65 22.75 3.25 3.44
N ASN A 66 21.60 2.60 3.69
CA ASN A 66 21.35 1.22 3.29
C ASN A 66 21.19 1.08 1.77
N ILE A 67 20.49 2.02 1.12
CA ILE A 67 20.35 2.05 -0.34
C ILE A 67 21.72 2.24 -0.99
N LYS A 68 22.55 3.17 -0.50
CA LYS A 68 23.92 3.35 -1.01
C LYS A 68 24.78 2.10 -0.87
N LYS A 69 24.66 1.37 0.25
CA LYS A 69 25.38 0.10 0.46
C LYS A 69 24.91 -1.02 -0.47
N ILE A 70 23.62 -1.12 -0.73
CA ILE A 70 23.04 -2.17 -1.60
C ILE A 70 23.36 -1.91 -3.07
N PHE A 71 23.27 -0.65 -3.53
CA PHE A 71 23.46 -0.28 -4.93
C PHE A 71 24.89 0.18 -5.26
N GLY A 72 25.80 0.17 -4.29
CA GLY A 72 27.23 0.44 -4.51
C GLY A 72 27.58 1.86 -4.97
N VAL A 73 26.66 2.82 -4.80
CA VAL A 73 26.88 4.22 -5.19
C VAL A 73 27.70 4.91 -4.10
N LYS A 74 28.98 5.19 -4.40
CA LYS A 74 29.90 5.97 -3.54
C LYS A 74 29.45 7.42 -3.43
#